data_AF-A0AA85AJM8-F1
#
_entry.id   AF-A0AA85AJM8-F1
#
_cell.length_a   1.000
_cell.length_b   1.000
_cell.length_c   1.000
_cell.angle_alpha   90.00
_cell.angle_beta   90.00
_cell.angle_gamma   90.00
#
_symmetry.space_group_name_H-M   'P 1'
#
loop_
_entity.id
_entity.type
_entity.pdbx_description
1 polymer ?
#
loop_
_entity_poly.entity_id
_entity_poly.type
_entity_poly.pdbx_seq_one_letter_code
_entity_poly.pdbx_strand_id
1 'polypeptide(L)'
;MLKVSLLFITIILTLLLENIHGKGCRAIGEKCSKTVFDRCCGDTVCHLTSPFHGKCVKCLKGGTLCISDKNCCSHKCTLGKCTNEKHHY
;
A
#
# COMPACT_ATOMS: atom_id res chain seq x y z
N MET A 1 -43.04 -9.02 -14.19
CA MET A 1 -42.02 -8.73 -15.22
C MET A 1 -41.11 -7.57 -14.82
N LEU A 2 -41.64 -6.35 -14.58
CA LEU A 2 -40.81 -5.16 -14.27
C LEU A 2 -40.02 -5.25 -12.94
N LYS A 3 -40.61 -5.81 -11.87
CA LYS A 3 -39.97 -5.98 -10.56
C LYS A 3 -38.75 -6.90 -10.58
N VAL A 4 -38.80 -7.95 -11.38
CA VAL A 4 -37.70 -8.92 -11.54
C VAL A 4 -36.53 -8.26 -12.26
N SER A 5 -36.81 -7.46 -13.29
CA SER A 5 -35.79 -6.68 -14.01
C SER A 5 -35.07 -5.68 -13.11
N LEU A 6 -35.80 -5.01 -12.21
CA LEU A 6 -35.20 -4.08 -11.23
C LEU A 6 -34.23 -4.78 -10.26
N LEU A 7 -34.58 -5.98 -9.79
CA LEU A 7 -33.72 -6.77 -8.91
C LEU A 7 -32.42 -7.18 -9.60
N PHE A 8 -32.48 -7.63 -10.85
CA PHE A 8 -31.27 -7.97 -11.63
C PHE A 8 -30.36 -6.76 -11.86
N ILE A 9 -30.93 -5.59 -12.16
CA ILE A 9 -30.17 -4.35 -12.32
C ILE A 9 -29.45 -3.98 -11.01
N THR A 10 -30.14 -4.10 -9.87
CA THR A 10 -29.50 -3.82 -8.56
C THR A 10 -28.37 -4.79 -8.23
N ILE A 11 -28.52 -6.08 -8.55
CA ILE A 11 -27.49 -7.11 -8.32
C ILE A 11 -26.26 -6.86 -9.20
N ILE A 12 -26.45 -6.54 -10.48
CA ILE A 12 -25.35 -6.24 -11.40
C ILE A 12 -24.62 -4.96 -10.95
N LEU A 13 -25.36 -3.93 -10.53
CA LEU A 13 -24.78 -2.70 -10.02
C LEU A 13 -23.96 -2.94 -8.75
N THR A 14 -24.44 -3.77 -7.81
CA THR A 14 -23.68 -4.12 -6.59
C THR A 14 -22.39 -4.87 -6.92
N LEU A 15 -22.42 -5.84 -7.85
CA LEU A 15 -21.24 -6.60 -8.27
C LEU A 15 -20.21 -5.69 -8.97
N LEU A 16 -20.65 -4.70 -9.74
CA LEU A 16 -19.76 -3.71 -10.36
C LEU A 16 -19.12 -2.78 -9.32
N LEU A 17 -19.87 -2.37 -8.29
CA LEU A 17 -19.37 -1.51 -7.22
C LEU A 17 -18.32 -2.17 -6.31
N GLU A 18 -18.38 -3.49 -6.11
CA GLU A 18 -17.35 -4.24 -5.37
C GLU A 18 -16.00 -4.24 -6.09
N ASN A 19 -15.99 -4.25 -7.42
CA ASN A 19 -14.77 -4.19 -8.22
C ASN A 19 -14.14 -2.78 -8.26
N ILE A 20 -14.93 -1.73 -8.01
CA ILE A 20 -14.46 -0.33 -8.02
C ILE A 20 -13.86 0.07 -6.67
N HIS A 21 -14.29 -0.57 -5.58
CA HIS A 21 -13.67 -0.38 -4.28
C HIS A 21 -12.43 -1.26 -4.18
N GLY A 22 -11.24 -0.67 -4.39
CA GLY A 22 -9.95 -1.27 -4.05
C GLY A 22 -9.83 -1.56 -2.55
N LYS A 23 -10.57 -2.56 -2.07
CA LYS A 23 -10.74 -2.95 -0.66
C LYS A 23 -9.70 -3.95 -0.19
N GLY A 24 -8.70 -4.25 -1.01
CA GLY A 24 -7.55 -5.06 -0.65
C GLY A 24 -6.37 -4.18 -0.24
N CYS A 25 -5.66 -4.59 0.79
CA CYS A 25 -4.29 -4.12 0.96
C CYS A 25 -3.40 -4.71 -0.16
N ARG A 26 -2.29 -4.04 -0.46
CA ARG A 26 -1.35 -4.43 -1.51
C ARG A 26 -0.34 -5.43 -0.98
N ALA A 27 -0.15 -6.54 -1.68
CA ALA A 27 0.86 -7.54 -1.37
C ALA A 27 2.28 -7.00 -1.61
N ILE A 28 3.29 -7.69 -1.06
CA ILE A 28 4.70 -7.33 -1.28
C ILE A 28 5.00 -7.33 -2.79
N GLY A 29 5.65 -6.26 -3.26
CA GLY A 29 6.00 -6.06 -4.68
C GLY A 29 4.92 -5.39 -5.52
N GLU A 30 3.67 -5.34 -5.05
CA GLU A 30 2.59 -4.63 -5.73
C GLU A 30 2.78 -3.12 -5.65
N LYS A 31 2.18 -2.41 -6.62
CA LYS A 31 2.25 -0.95 -6.70
C LYS A 31 1.47 -0.31 -5.56
N CYS A 32 2.04 0.75 -5.00
CA CYS A 32 1.42 1.58 -3.97
C CYS A 32 1.68 3.06 -4.27
N SER A 33 0.76 3.94 -3.86
CA SER A 33 0.83 5.38 -4.14
C SER A 33 1.04 6.25 -2.90
N LYS A 34 1.22 5.63 -1.71
CA LYS A 34 1.24 6.27 -0.38
C LYS A 34 -0.03 7.08 -0.05
N THR A 35 -1.10 6.89 -0.82
CA THR A 35 -2.41 7.45 -0.50
C THR A 35 -3.12 6.56 0.52
N VAL A 36 -4.14 7.09 1.19
CA VAL A 36 -4.92 6.36 2.21
C VAL A 36 -5.64 5.13 1.62
N PHE A 37 -5.82 5.12 0.30
CA PHE A 37 -6.54 4.11 -0.48
C PHE A 37 -5.64 2.95 -0.97
N ASP A 38 -4.31 3.12 -1.01
CA ASP A 38 -3.36 2.10 -1.47
C ASP A 38 -2.39 1.72 -0.33
N ARG A 39 -2.91 1.05 0.70
CA ARG A 39 -2.09 0.56 1.82
C ARG A 39 -1.47 -0.79 1.49
N CYS A 40 -0.25 -1.02 1.93
CA CYS A 40 0.37 -2.35 1.90
C CYS A 40 -0.20 -3.25 3.02
N CYS A 41 -0.20 -4.56 2.82
CA CYS A 41 -0.75 -5.52 3.80
C CYS A 41 0.15 -5.70 5.03
N GLY A 42 -0.48 -5.86 6.20
CA GLY A 42 0.22 -6.13 7.46
C GLY A 42 1.20 -5.01 7.84
N ASP A 43 2.40 -5.39 8.27
CA ASP A 43 3.47 -4.46 8.68
C ASP A 43 4.35 -3.98 7.52
N THR A 44 3.96 -4.24 6.27
CA THR A 44 4.73 -3.84 5.10
C THR A 44 4.55 -2.36 4.78
N VAL A 45 5.56 -1.77 4.13
CA VAL A 45 5.66 -0.33 3.90
C VAL A 45 5.75 -0.01 2.43
N CYS A 46 5.13 1.10 2.02
CA CYS A 46 5.20 1.59 0.65
C CYS A 46 6.53 2.32 0.41
N HIS A 47 7.43 1.69 -0.35
CA HIS A 47 8.67 2.31 -0.81
C HIS A 47 8.42 3.08 -2.10
N LEU A 48 8.38 4.41 -2.02
CA LEU A 48 8.25 5.27 -3.19
C LEU A 48 9.59 5.43 -3.89
N THR A 49 9.61 5.10 -5.18
CA THR A 49 10.71 5.40 -6.09
C THR A 49 10.53 6.76 -6.78
N SER A 50 9.29 7.25 -6.86
CA SER A 50 8.94 8.55 -7.43
C SER A 50 7.65 9.08 -6.80
N PRO A 51 7.28 10.37 -7.02
CA PRO A 51 6.04 10.92 -6.48
C PRO A 51 4.82 10.06 -6.87
N PHE A 52 4.06 9.65 -5.86
CA PHE A 52 2.86 8.80 -5.97
C PHE A 52 3.07 7.42 -6.60
N HIS A 53 4.32 6.98 -6.79
CA HIS A 53 4.63 5.66 -7.33
C HIS A 53 5.66 4.94 -6.46
N GLY A 54 5.26 3.78 -5.98
CA GLY A 54 6.09 2.92 -5.16
C GLY A 54 5.70 1.46 -5.26
N LYS A 55 6.38 0.65 -4.46
CA LYS A 55 6.05 -0.75 -4.25
C LYS A 55 6.04 -1.10 -2.77
N CYS A 56 5.20 -2.06 -2.40
CA CYS A 56 5.19 -2.59 -1.05
C CYS A 56 6.42 -3.44 -0.78
N VAL A 57 7.14 -3.14 0.30
CA VAL A 57 8.34 -3.85 0.75
C VAL A 57 8.23 -4.17 2.23
N LYS A 58 9.01 -5.13 2.72
CA LYS A 58 9.02 -5.46 4.15
C LYS A 58 9.51 -4.28 5.01
N CYS A 59 10.55 -3.59 4.56
CA CYS A 59 11.14 -2.45 5.24
C CYS A 59 11.88 -1.55 4.24
N LEU A 60 12.10 -0.29 4.61
CA LEU A 60 12.79 0.71 3.80
C LEU A 60 14.31 0.61 3.99
N LYS A 61 15.04 0.64 2.88
CA LYS A 61 16.51 0.60 2.86
C LYS A 61 17.12 1.92 3.34
N GLY A 62 18.41 1.89 3.67
CA GLY A 62 19.17 3.10 3.99
C GLY A 62 19.07 4.16 2.90
N GLY A 63 18.91 5.42 3.31
CA GLY A 63 18.75 6.58 2.42
C GLY A 63 17.31 6.84 1.95
N THR A 64 16.39 5.89 2.12
CA THR A 64 14.98 6.04 1.75
C THR A 64 14.24 6.96 2.72
N LEU A 65 13.30 7.77 2.20
CA LEU A 65 12.45 8.65 3.02
C LEU A 65 11.55 7.85 3.97
N CYS A 66 11.59 8.18 5.26
CA CYS A 66 10.84 7.53 6.32
C CYS A 66 10.03 8.53 7.15
N ILE A 67 8.99 8.02 7.80
CA ILE A 67 8.13 8.78 8.74
C ILE A 67 8.37 8.29 10.18
N SER A 68 8.66 7.00 10.34
CA SER A 68 8.84 6.34 11.63
C SER A 68 9.95 5.32 11.53
N ASP A 69 10.68 5.13 12.63
CA ASP A 69 11.81 4.21 12.76
C ASP A 69 11.46 2.78 12.36
N LYS A 70 10.27 2.30 12.73
CA LYS A 70 9.78 0.95 12.42
C LYS A 70 9.67 0.66 10.91
N ASN A 71 9.61 1.70 10.09
CA ASN A 71 9.51 1.53 8.64
C ASN A 71 10.88 1.18 8.03
N CYS A 72 11.98 1.50 8.72
CA CYS A 72 13.34 1.28 8.24
C CYS A 72 13.82 -0.10 8.66
N CYS A 73 14.56 -0.78 7.78
CA CYS A 73 15.18 -2.07 8.13
C CYS A 73 16.20 -1.90 9.28
N SER A 74 16.88 -0.75 9.35
CA SER A 74 17.76 -0.35 10.45
C SER A 74 17.04 0.05 11.75
N HIS A 75 15.70 0.05 11.77
CA HIS A 75 14.87 0.56 12.87
C HIS A 75 15.24 1.99 13.31
N LYS A 76 15.74 2.81 12.38
CA LYS A 76 16.21 4.16 12.68
C LYS A 76 15.98 5.12 11.51
N CYS A 77 15.09 6.08 11.76
CA CYS A 77 14.68 7.15 10.87
C CYS A 77 15.28 8.47 11.38
N THR A 78 16.34 8.95 10.76
CA THR A 78 17.04 10.18 11.18
C THR A 78 16.97 11.20 10.06
N LEU A 79 16.58 12.44 10.37
CA LEU A 79 16.45 13.52 9.39
C LEU A 79 15.48 13.18 8.23
N GLY A 80 14.43 12.39 8.52
CA GLY A 80 13.45 11.94 7.53
C GLY A 80 13.96 10.87 6.56
N LYS A 81 15.14 10.28 6.80
CA LYS A 81 15.70 9.18 6.01
C LYS A 81 16.10 7.99 6.89
N CYS A 82 15.96 6.79 6.35
CA CYS A 82 16.45 5.59 7.02
C CYS A 82 17.97 5.64 7.07
N THR A 83 18.53 5.31 8.24
CA THR A 83 19.98 5.12 8.35
C THR A 83 20.38 3.83 7.64
N ASN A 84 21.60 3.77 7.11
CA ASN A 84 22.12 2.52 6.54
C ASN A 84 22.16 1.45 7.64
N GLU A 85 21.68 0.26 7.31
CA GLU A 85 21.87 -0.91 8.16
C GLU A 85 23.39 -1.12 8.30
N LYS A 86 23.89 -1.07 9.53
CA LYS A 86 25.21 -1.63 9.81
C LYS A 86 25.03 -3.14 9.71
N HIS A 87 25.33 -3.71 8.54
CA HIS A 87 25.58 -5.14 8.44
C HIS A 87 26.75 -5.45 9.36
N HIS A 88 26.47 -5.91 10.58
CA HIS A 88 27.45 -6.55 11.43
C HIS A 88 27.78 -7.89 10.75
N TYR A 89 28.95 -7.93 10.11
CA TYR A 89 29.59 -9.14 9.58
C TYR A 89 29.99 -10.05 10.74
#